data_AF-A0A6H5HVE7-F1
#
_entry.id   AF-A0A6H5HVE7-F1
#
_cell.length_a   1.000
_cell.length_b   1.000
_cell.length_c   1.000
_cell.angle_alpha   90.00
_cell.angle_beta   90.00
_cell.angle_gamma   90.00
#
_symmetry.space_group_name_H-M   'P 1'
#
loop_
_entity.id
_entity.type
_entity.pdbx_description
1 polymer ?
#
loop_
_entity_poly.entity_id
_entity_poly.type
_entity_poly.pdbx_seq_one_letter_code
_entity_poly.pdbx_strand_id
1 'polypeptide(L)'
;MNLRAGLRCSTAKGFLRPIRNRKNLHVILHSMVDKILFDDNVQDGVPRAVGVSFKRFSLTGIKVFATKEILLSAGAVNSPQ
;
A
#
# COMPACT_ATOMS: atom_id res chain seq x y z
N MET A 1 -11.89 15.24 14.01
CA MET A 1 -11.15 15.19 15.28
C MET A 1 -10.91 13.72 15.66
N ASN A 2 -9.66 13.28 15.79
CA ASN A 2 -9.27 11.86 15.94
C ASN A 2 -9.33 11.38 17.42
N LEU A 3 -10.49 11.53 18.07
CA LEU A 3 -10.73 11.15 19.46
C LEU A 3 -11.86 10.12 19.54
N ARG A 4 -11.65 9.04 20.31
CA ARG A 4 -12.68 8.04 20.61
C ARG A 4 -12.70 7.83 22.12
N ALA A 5 -13.80 8.18 22.77
CA ALA A 5 -13.96 8.14 24.23
C ALA A 5 -12.84 8.91 24.98
N GLY A 6 -12.53 10.13 24.54
CA GLY A 6 -11.50 10.98 25.17
C GLY A 6 -10.05 10.54 24.92
N LEU A 7 -9.82 9.43 24.20
CA LEU A 7 -8.49 8.92 23.90
C LEU A 7 -8.09 9.13 22.45
N ARG A 8 -6.79 9.30 22.20
CA ARG A 8 -6.21 9.34 20.85
C ARG A 8 -6.69 8.14 20.03
N CYS A 9 -7.25 8.42 18.86
CA CYS A 9 -7.70 7.42 17.91
C CYS A 9 -6.90 7.54 16.62
N SER A 10 -5.85 6.74 16.48
CA SER A 10 -5.12 6.65 15.21
C SER A 10 -6.01 6.06 14.12
N THR A 11 -5.69 6.33 12.85
CA THR A 11 -6.36 5.73 11.69
C THR A 11 -6.36 4.20 11.75
N ALA A 12 -5.25 3.60 12.17
CA ALA A 12 -5.17 2.17 12.43
C ALA A 12 -6.17 1.70 13.50
N LYS A 13 -6.36 2.44 14.59
CA LYS A 13 -7.32 2.11 15.66
C LYS A 13 -8.77 2.28 15.22
N GLY A 14 -9.05 3.34 14.45
CA GLY A 14 -10.40 3.65 13.97
C GLY A 14 -10.86 2.71 12.85
N PHE A 15 -10.03 2.51 11.82
CA PHE A 15 -10.45 1.84 10.59
C PHE A 15 -9.92 0.43 10.45
N LEU A 16 -8.66 0.17 10.83
CA LEU A 16 -8.01 -1.11 10.52
C LEU A 16 -8.26 -2.18 11.57
N ARG A 17 -8.12 -1.85 12.86
CA ARG A 17 -8.29 -2.81 13.97
C ARG A 17 -9.67 -3.50 13.98
N PRO A 18 -10.80 -2.81 13.74
CA PRO A 18 -12.11 -3.46 13.78
C PRO A 18 -12.32 -4.50 12.67
N ILE A 19 -11.66 -4.34 11.51
CA ILE A 19 -11.87 -5.18 10.32
C ILE A 19 -10.69 -6.11 10.02
N ARG A 20 -9.68 -6.16 10.90
CA ARG A 20 -8.41 -6.87 10.66
C ARG A 20 -8.52 -8.38 10.38
N ASN A 21 -9.63 -9.01 10.76
CA ASN A 21 -9.85 -10.45 10.61
C ASN A 21 -10.59 -10.81 9.31
N ARG A 22 -10.91 -9.83 8.46
CA ARG A 22 -11.54 -10.09 7.16
C ARG A 22 -10.58 -10.82 6.24
N LYS A 23 -10.99 -11.98 5.70
CA LYS A 23 -10.16 -12.84 4.85
C LYS A 23 -9.70 -12.17 3.54
N ASN A 24 -10.42 -11.16 3.07
CA ASN A 24 -10.12 -10.39 1.86
C ASN A 24 -9.25 -9.15 2.12
N LEU A 25 -8.78 -8.94 3.35
CA LEU A 25 -7.89 -7.84 3.72
C LEU A 25 -6.56 -8.38 4.22
N HIS A 26 -5.49 -8.11 3.48
CA HIS A 26 -4.14 -8.48 3.87
C HIS A 26 -3.35 -7.23 4.23
N VAL A 27 -2.71 -7.25 5.41
CA VAL A 27 -1.86 -6.16 5.88
C VAL A 27 -0.49 -6.74 6.20
N ILE A 28 0.54 -6.19 5.56
CA ILE A 28 1.93 -6.62 5.75
C ILE A 28 2.70 -5.47 6.37
N LEU A 29 3.30 -5.70 7.54
CA LEU A 29 4.12 -4.72 8.23
C LEU A 29 5.58 -4.78 7.75
N HIS A 30 6.33 -3.71 8.01
CA HIS A 30 7.76 -3.61 7.67
C HIS A 30 8.07 -3.85 6.19
N SER A 31 7.14 -3.46 5.31
CA SER A 31 7.22 -3.68 3.86
C SER A 31 7.24 -2.32 3.17
N MET A 32 8.44 -1.82 2.87
CA MET A 32 8.63 -0.51 2.23
C MET A 32 8.68 -0.69 0.71
N VAL A 33 7.77 -0.02 0.00
CA VAL A 33 7.72 -0.08 -1.47
C VAL A 33 8.89 0.71 -2.05
N ASP A 34 9.66 0.07 -2.93
CA ASP A 34 10.82 0.68 -3.61
C ASP A 34 10.42 1.24 -4.98
N LYS A 35 9.53 0.55 -5.71
CA LYS A 35 9.08 0.98 -7.06
C LYS A 35 7.76 0.36 -7.48
N ILE A 36 7.07 1.04 -8.40
CA ILE A 36 5.91 0.52 -9.12
C ILE A 36 6.41 -0.24 -10.36
N LEU A 37 5.76 -1.36 -10.67
CA LEU A 37 5.97 -2.14 -11.87
C LEU A 37 4.91 -1.76 -12.90
N PHE A 38 5.34 -1.38 -14.09
CA PHE A 38 4.46 -1.05 -15.20
C PHE A 38 4.46 -2.16 -16.24
N ASP A 39 3.35 -2.32 -16.94
CA ASP A 39 3.25 -3.16 -18.14
C ASP A 39 4.00 -2.49 -19.28
N ASP A 40 4.73 -3.29 -20.06
CA ASP A 40 5.43 -2.83 -21.26
C ASP A 40 4.45 -2.60 -22.43
N ASN A 41 3.23 -3.17 -22.35
CA ASN A 41 2.17 -2.96 -23.33
C ASN A 41 1.44 -1.64 -23.06
N VAL A 42 2.03 -0.54 -23.52
CA VAL A 42 1.43 0.78 -23.44
C VAL A 42 0.28 0.87 -24.45
N GLN A 43 -0.95 0.99 -23.95
CA GLN A 43 -2.11 1.39 -24.75
C GLN A 43 -2.32 2.89 -24.58
N ASP A 44 -2.57 3.60 -25.68
CA ASP A 44 -2.91 5.04 -25.69
C ASP A 44 -1.85 5.98 -25.08
N GLY A 45 -0.60 5.55 -25.00
CA GLY A 45 0.51 6.32 -24.43
C GLY A 45 0.53 6.35 -22.90
N VAL A 46 -0.36 5.61 -22.23
CA VAL A 46 -0.44 5.57 -20.75
C VAL A 46 0.03 4.20 -20.24
N PRO A 47 1.11 4.15 -19.43
CA PRO A 47 1.59 2.88 -18.87
C PRO A 47 0.64 2.38 -17.77
N ARG A 48 0.31 1.09 -17.83
CA ARG A 48 -0.53 0.45 -16.80
C ARG A 48 0.32 -0.02 -15.63
N ALA A 49 0.00 0.41 -14.42
CA ALA A 49 0.63 -0.13 -13.21
C ALA A 49 0.08 -1.54 -12.91
N VAL A 50 0.96 -2.54 -12.82
CA VAL A 50 0.60 -3.96 -12.66
C VAL A 50 1.08 -4.57 -11.34
N GLY A 51 2.06 -3.96 -10.68
CA GLY A 51 2.53 -4.43 -9.39
C GLY A 51 3.42 -3.44 -8.66
N VAL A 52 3.92 -3.86 -7.52
CA VAL A 52 4.89 -3.13 -6.71
C VAL A 52 6.03 -4.05 -6.30
N SER A 53 7.23 -3.49 -6.24
CA SER A 53 8.40 -4.12 -5.64
C SER A 53 8.64 -3.48 -4.28
N PHE A 54 8.87 -4.28 -3.25
CA PHE A 54 9.13 -3.79 -1.90
C PHE A 54 10.24 -4.58 -1.21
N LYS A 55 10.82 -3.94 -0.20
CA LYS A 55 11.75 -4.52 0.75
C LYS A 55 11.03 -4.88 2.04
N ARG A 56 11.33 -6.05 2.59
CA ARG A 56 10.83 -6.50 3.89
C ARG A 56 11.96 -7.09 4.72
N PHE A 57 12.29 -6.42 5.82
CA PHE A 57 13.47 -6.74 6.64
C PHE A 57 14.74 -6.81 5.77
N SER A 58 15.41 -7.96 5.71
CA SER A 58 16.58 -8.22 4.87
C SER A 58 16.25 -8.65 3.44
N LEU A 59 14.99 -9.00 3.15
CA LEU A 59 14.57 -9.45 1.83
C LEU A 59 14.26 -8.24 0.94
N THR A 60 14.91 -8.17 -0.21
CA THR A 60 14.74 -7.11 -1.21
C THR A 60 14.11 -7.66 -2.48
N GLY A 61 13.48 -6.80 -3.27
CA GLY A 61 12.95 -7.17 -4.58
C GLY A 61 11.72 -8.08 -4.55
N ILE A 62 11.00 -8.14 -3.42
CA ILE A 62 9.75 -8.91 -3.33
C ILE A 62 8.69 -8.19 -4.18
N LYS A 63 8.04 -8.93 -5.08
CA LYS A 63 7.03 -8.38 -5.99
C LYS A 63 5.63 -8.86 -5.60
N VAL A 64 4.66 -7.96 -5.66
CA VAL A 64 3.23 -8.27 -5.56
C VAL A 64 2.50 -7.58 -6.71
N PHE A 65 1.55 -8.29 -7.30
CA PHE A 65 0.79 -7.82 -8.45
C PHE A 65 -0.63 -7.42 -8.04
N ALA A 66 -1.19 -6.43 -8.75
CA ALA A 66 -2.54 -5.96 -8.57
C ALA A 66 -3.34 -6.21 -9.86
N THR A 67 -4.52 -6.80 -9.73
CA THR A 67 -5.38 -7.09 -10.89
C THR A 67 -6.14 -5.87 -11.39
N LYS A 68 -6.37 -4.89 -10.52
CA LYS A 68 -7.16 -3.68 -10.81
C LYS A 68 -6.30 -2.43 -10.78
N GLU A 69 -5.97 -1.98 -9.57
CA GLU A 69 -5.36 -0.66 -9.35
C GLU A 69 -4.31 -0.72 -8.25
N ILE A 70 -3.38 0.24 -8.29
CA ILE A 70 -2.38 0.49 -7.26
C ILE A 70 -2.61 1.89 -6.72
N LEU A 71 -2.83 1.99 -5.41
CA LEU A 71 -3.10 3.25 -4.73
C LEU A 71 -1.89 3.65 -3.87
N LEU A 72 -1.31 4.82 -4.16
CA LEU A 72 -0.22 5.37 -3.36
C LEU A 72 -0.76 6.20 -2.19
N SER A 73 -0.37 5.84 -0.97
CA SER A 73 -0.78 6.55 0.25
C SER A 73 0.37 6.65 1.25
N ALA A 74 1.60 6.74 0.74
CA ALA A 74 2.82 6.81 1.55
C ALA A 74 3.06 8.20 2.18
N GLY A 75 2.20 9.17 1.88
CA GLY A 75 2.27 10.56 2.33
C GLY A 75 2.98 11.46 1.33
N ALA A 76 2.86 12.78 1.50
CA ALA A 76 3.34 13.77 0.52
C ALA A 76 4.86 13.71 0.23
N VAL A 77 5.65 13.13 1.14
CA VAL A 77 7.11 13.01 0.98
C VAL A 77 7.50 11.71 0.27
N ASN A 78 6.86 10.59 0.60
CA ASN A 78 7.25 9.27 0.08
C ASN A 78 6.46 8.86 -1.17
N SER A 79 5.28 9.45 -1.42
CA SER A 79 4.53 9.18 -2.65
C SER A 79 5.20 9.71 -3.94
N PRO A 80 5.87 10.89 -3.96
CA PRO A 80 6.55 11.39 -5.17
C PRO A 80 8.01 10.93 -5.30
N GLN A 81 8.51 10.09 -4.39
CA GLN A 81 9.90 9.64 -4.36
C GLN A 81 10.27 8.79 -5.60
#